data_AF-A0A1M7LSQ1-F1
#
_entry.id   AF-A0A1M7LSQ1-F1
#
_cell.length_a   1.000
_cell.length_b   1.000
_cell.length_c   1.000
_cell.angle_alpha   90.00
_cell.angle_beta   90.00
_cell.angle_gamma   90.00
#
_symmetry.space_group_name_H-M   'P 1'
#
loop_
_entity.id
_entity.type
_entity.pdbx_description
1 polymer ?
#
loop_
_entity_poly.entity_id
_entity_poly.type
_entity_poly.pdbx_seq_one_letter_code
_entity_poly.pdbx_strand_id
1 'polypeptide(L)'
;MEEKNFFERVYEVARQIPKGKVTSYGAIAKSVGAAKSARMVGYAMNSAKDLDDVPAHRVVNRNGLLTGKSHFGDHSAMQQMLTAEGITVKDNKVQDFEKHFWDPQEDFR
;
A
#
# COMPACT_ATOMS: atom_id res chain seq x y z
N MET A 1 4.82 -20.06 -19.03
CA MET A 1 4.73 -18.79 -18.26
C MET A 1 5.33 -19.09 -16.90
N GLU A 2 6.39 -18.38 -16.51
CA GLU A 2 6.92 -18.52 -15.14
C GLU A 2 5.86 -18.07 -14.13
N GLU A 3 5.72 -18.81 -13.05
CA GLU A 3 4.86 -18.42 -11.93
C GLU A 3 5.47 -17.16 -11.30
N LYS A 4 4.73 -16.05 -11.30
CA LYS A 4 5.17 -14.82 -10.64
C LYS A 4 5.33 -15.09 -9.15
N ASN A 5 6.49 -14.73 -8.61
CA ASN A 5 6.73 -14.84 -7.17
C ASN A 5 5.73 -13.96 -6.39
N PHE A 6 5.61 -14.22 -5.08
CA PHE A 6 4.65 -13.50 -4.23
C PHE A 6 4.80 -11.97 -4.28
N PHE A 7 6.04 -11.47 -4.40
CA PHE A 7 6.32 -10.02 -4.38
C PHE A 7 5.85 -9.37 -5.68
N GLU A 8 6.10 -10.00 -6.82
CA GLU A 8 5.60 -9.52 -8.13
C GLU A 8 4.08 -9.41 -8.13
N ARG A 9 3.37 -10.43 -7.62
CA ARG A 9 1.90 -10.38 -7.50
C ARG A 9 1.42 -9.24 -6.59
N VAL A 10 2.17 -8.96 -5.52
CA VAL A 10 1.89 -7.82 -4.63
C VAL A 10 2.13 -6.48 -5.34
N TYR A 11 3.22 -6.35 -6.10
CA TYR A 11 3.55 -5.14 -6.86
C TYR A 11 2.51 -4.85 -7.95
N GLU A 12 2.00 -5.87 -8.62
CA GLU A 12 0.93 -5.74 -9.60
C GLU A 12 -0.35 -5.16 -9.01
N VAL A 13 -0.73 -5.59 -7.81
CA VAL A 13 -1.87 -5.00 -7.09
C VAL A 13 -1.55 -3.57 -6.63
N ALA A 14 -0.34 -3.34 -6.12
CA ALA A 14 0.06 -2.02 -5.64
C ALA A 14 0.04 -0.96 -6.76
N ARG A 15 0.48 -1.31 -7.97
CA ARG A 15 0.44 -0.44 -9.16
C ARG A 15 -0.97 0.01 -9.56
N GLN A 16 -1.98 -0.79 -9.22
CA GLN A 16 -3.38 -0.49 -9.54
C GLN A 16 -4.01 0.50 -8.56
N ILE A 17 -3.40 0.75 -7.40
CA ILE A 17 -3.95 1.66 -6.40
C ILE A 17 -4.05 3.06 -7.01
N PRO A 18 -5.26 3.64 -7.16
CA PRO A 18 -5.40 4.95 -7.80
C PRO A 18 -4.73 6.07 -7.00
N LYS A 19 -4.35 7.16 -7.68
CA LYS A 19 -3.87 8.38 -7.02
C LYS A 19 -4.97 8.91 -6.07
N GLY A 20 -4.58 9.30 -4.85
CA GLY A 20 -5.52 9.81 -3.83
C GLY A 20 -6.31 8.70 -3.10
N LYS A 21 -5.97 7.43 -3.35
CA LYS A 21 -6.49 6.26 -2.65
C LYS A 21 -5.37 5.55 -1.89
N VAL A 22 -5.77 4.82 -0.86
CA VAL A 22 -4.90 3.94 -0.07
C VAL A 22 -5.54 2.58 0.08
N THR A 23 -4.71 1.57 0.31
CA THR A 23 -5.19 0.24 0.69
C THR A 23 -4.42 -0.27 1.90
N SER A 24 -4.77 -1.47 2.37
CA SER A 24 -4.08 -2.10 3.50
C SER A 24 -3.25 -3.31 3.07
N TYR A 25 -2.20 -3.63 3.83
CA TYR A 25 -1.44 -4.86 3.64
C TYR A 25 -2.33 -6.12 3.62
N GLY A 26 -3.38 -6.13 4.45
CA GLY A 26 -4.34 -7.23 4.51
C GLY A 26 -5.22 -7.32 3.27
N ALA A 27 -5.63 -6.19 2.71
CA ALA A 27 -6.44 -6.15 1.49
C ALA A 27 -5.66 -6.68 0.28
N ILE A 28 -4.40 -6.25 0.11
CA ILE A 28 -3.52 -6.80 -0.92
C ILE A 28 -3.32 -8.30 -0.69
N ALA A 29 -2.97 -8.72 0.52
CA ALA A 29 -2.78 -10.14 0.86
C ALA A 29 -4.01 -11.00 0.49
N LYS A 30 -5.21 -10.49 0.76
CA LYS A 30 -6.48 -11.15 0.42
C LYS A 30 -6.68 -11.23 -1.09
N SER A 31 -6.39 -10.16 -1.83
CA SER A 31 -6.53 -10.11 -3.30
C SER A 31 -5.60 -11.08 -4.03
N VAL A 32 -4.39 -11.32 -3.50
CA VAL A 32 -3.44 -12.29 -4.06
C VAL A 32 -3.68 -13.72 -3.53
N GLY A 33 -4.83 -14.01 -2.90
CA GLY A 33 -5.18 -15.34 -2.42
C GLY A 33 -4.37 -15.81 -1.20
N ALA A 34 -3.71 -14.89 -0.49
CA ALA A 34 -2.85 -15.18 0.65
C ALA A 34 -3.27 -14.37 1.88
N ALA A 35 -4.56 -14.40 2.26
CA ALA A 35 -5.17 -13.52 3.26
C ALA A 35 -4.44 -13.45 4.62
N LYS A 36 -3.65 -14.46 4.98
CA LYS A 36 -2.86 -14.52 6.24
C LYS A 36 -1.46 -13.90 6.11
N SER A 37 -1.10 -13.37 4.94
CA SER A 37 0.26 -12.94 4.59
C SER A 37 0.46 -11.42 4.59
N ALA A 38 -0.33 -10.66 5.33
CA ALA A 38 -0.21 -9.19 5.41
C ALA A 38 1.21 -8.72 5.79
N ARG A 39 1.89 -9.44 6.69
CA ARG A 39 3.29 -9.14 7.04
C ARG A 39 4.25 -9.29 5.86
N MET A 40 4.04 -10.29 5.02
CA MET A 40 4.84 -10.50 3.80
C MET A 40 4.58 -9.40 2.76
N VAL A 41 3.35 -8.88 2.68
CA VAL A 41 3.06 -7.70 1.85
C VAL A 41 3.85 -6.49 2.36
N GLY A 42 3.94 -6.29 3.68
CA GLY A 42 4.80 -5.26 4.26
C GLY A 42 6.27 -5.41 3.83
N TYR A 43 6.80 -6.63 3.84
CA TYR A 43 8.15 -6.89 3.34
C TYR A 43 8.31 -6.60 1.86
N ALA A 44 7.33 -6.96 1.03
CA ALA A 44 7.34 -6.59 -0.39
C ALA A 44 7.36 -5.06 -0.57
N MET A 45 6.50 -4.32 0.14
CA MET A 45 6.50 -2.85 0.06
C MET A 45 7.84 -2.23 0.50
N ASN A 46 8.49 -2.81 1.51
CA ASN A 46 9.83 -2.37 1.92
C ASN A 46 10.91 -2.66 0.87
N SER A 47 10.77 -3.76 0.13
CA SER A 47 11.67 -4.14 -0.97
C SER A 47 11.39 -3.37 -2.27
N ALA A 48 10.25 -2.68 -2.39
CA ALA A 48 9.88 -1.89 -3.57
C ALA A 48 10.62 -0.54 -3.68
N LYS A 49 11.55 -0.24 -2.77
CA LYS A 49 12.29 1.04 -2.73
C LYS A 49 13.04 1.39 -4.02
N ASP A 50 13.44 0.38 -4.81
CA ASP A 50 14.17 0.54 -6.08
C ASP A 50 13.22 0.41 -7.29
N LEU A 51 11.90 0.37 -7.05
CA LEU A 51 10.85 0.23 -8.06
C LEU A 51 10.00 1.50 -8.11
N ASP A 52 10.40 2.46 -8.94
CA ASP A 52 9.77 3.79 -9.04
C ASP A 52 8.28 3.72 -9.45
N ASP A 53 7.88 2.64 -10.10
CA ASP A 53 6.51 2.42 -10.57
C ASP A 53 5.57 1.82 -9.51
N VAL A 54 6.09 1.37 -8.37
CA VAL A 54 5.29 0.78 -7.28
C VAL A 54 4.97 1.86 -6.23
N PRO A 55 3.70 2.30 -6.10
CA PRO A 55 3.32 3.36 -5.17
C PRO A 55 3.19 2.85 -3.73
N ALA A 56 4.30 2.39 -3.15
CA ALA A 56 4.33 1.76 -1.82
C ALA A 56 3.79 2.67 -0.70
N HIS A 57 3.85 4.01 -0.86
CA HIS A 57 3.31 4.98 0.09
C HIS A 57 1.79 4.90 0.22
N ARG A 58 1.09 4.34 -0.79
CA ARG A 58 -0.36 4.13 -0.77
C ARG A 58 -0.79 2.89 0.03
N VAL A 59 0.15 2.10 0.56
CA VAL A 59 -0.14 0.89 1.36
C VAL A 59 0.14 1.15 2.84
N VAL A 60 -0.93 1.15 3.63
CA VAL A 60 -0.90 1.44 5.07
C VAL A 60 -1.37 0.24 5.89
N ASN A 61 -1.34 0.33 7.22
CA ASN A 61 -1.94 -0.74 8.03
C ASN A 61 -3.48 -0.69 8.00
N ARG A 62 -4.13 -1.70 8.59
CA ARG A 62 -5.60 -1.82 8.64
C ARG A 62 -6.34 -0.65 9.31
N ASN A 63 -5.63 0.19 10.08
CA ASN A 63 -6.18 1.35 10.80
C ASN A 63 -5.81 2.67 10.10
N GLY A 64 -5.22 2.64 8.91
CA GLY A 64 -4.74 3.82 8.20
C GLY A 64 -3.44 4.41 8.74
N LEU A 65 -2.70 3.70 9.61
CA LEU A 65 -1.42 4.18 10.13
C LEU A 65 -0.29 3.90 9.14
N LEU A 66 0.61 4.87 9.01
CA LEU A 66 1.80 4.85 8.16
C LEU A 66 2.91 4.00 8.82
N THR A 67 2.67 2.70 9.03
CA THR A 67 3.64 1.79 9.66
C THR A 67 4.86 1.50 8.81
N GLY A 68 4.79 1.74 7.48
CA GLY A 68 5.90 1.60 6.55
C GLY A 68 6.80 2.83 6.43
N LYS A 69 6.49 3.94 7.12
CA LYS A 69 7.15 5.25 6.87
C LYS A 69 8.68 5.25 7.02
N SER A 70 9.23 4.40 7.88
CA SER A 70 10.68 4.29 8.11
C SER A 70 11.44 3.78 6.89
N HIS A 71 10.75 3.24 5.88
CA HIS A 71 11.36 2.68 4.68
C HIS A 71 11.48 3.67 3.53
N PHE A 72 11.00 4.91 3.72
CA PHE A 72 11.05 5.99 2.72
C PHE A 72 12.23 6.95 2.89
N GLY A 73 13.27 6.53 3.64
CA GLY A 73 14.45 7.36 3.96
C GLY A 73 14.14 8.39 5.04
N ASP A 74 13.35 9.42 4.71
CA ASP A 74 12.81 10.37 5.68
C ASP A 74 11.46 9.86 6.22
N HIS A 75 11.30 9.84 7.54
CA HIS A 75 10.05 9.50 8.22
C HIS A 75 8.87 10.39 7.79
N SER A 76 9.13 11.57 7.23
CA SER A 76 8.11 12.47 6.70
C SER A 76 7.73 12.21 5.23
N ALA A 77 8.59 11.51 4.45
CA ALA A 77 8.42 11.35 3.01
C ALA A 77 7.11 10.64 2.64
N MET A 78 6.78 9.53 3.31
CA MET A 78 5.51 8.82 3.08
C MET A 78 4.29 9.73 3.27
N GLN A 79 4.31 10.58 4.30
CA GLN A 79 3.25 11.56 4.56
C GLN A 79 3.21 12.65 3.48
N GLN A 80 4.35 13.16 3.05
CA GLN A 80 4.42 14.17 1.99
C GLN A 80 3.86 13.64 0.67
N MET A 81 4.21 12.41 0.29
CA MET A 81 3.70 11.76 -0.93
C MET A 81 2.17 11.59 -0.87
N LEU A 82 1.63 11.12 0.26
CA LEU A 82 0.17 11.03 0.45
C LEU A 82 -0.52 12.40 0.40
N THR A 83 0.08 13.41 1.03
CA THR A 83 -0.46 14.78 1.06
C THR A 83 -0.45 15.41 -0.35
N ALA A 84 0.59 15.16 -1.14
CA ALA A 84 0.67 15.59 -2.54
C ALA A 84 -0.41 14.95 -3.44
N GLU A 85 -1.01 13.85 -2.99
CA GLU A 85 -2.15 13.20 -3.64
C GLU A 85 -3.51 13.64 -3.07
N GLY A 86 -3.53 14.61 -2.14
CA GLY A 86 -4.75 15.13 -1.53
C GLY A 86 -5.23 14.34 -0.31
N ILE A 87 -4.42 13.42 0.23
CA ILE A 87 -4.76 12.65 1.43
C ILE A 87 -4.27 13.40 2.67
N THR A 88 -5.19 13.75 3.57
CA THR A 88 -4.83 14.39 4.83
C THR A 88 -4.29 13.34 5.80
N VAL A 89 -3.11 13.59 6.38
CA VAL A 89 -2.48 12.74 7.40
C VAL A 89 -2.26 13.55 8.68
N LYS A 90 -2.68 13.02 9.82
CA LYS A 90 -2.41 13.57 11.16
C LYS A 90 -1.91 12.46 12.08
N ASP A 91 -0.88 12.74 12.87
CA ASP A 91 -0.28 11.77 13.81
C ASP A 91 0.08 10.42 13.16
N ASN A 92 0.61 10.46 11.94
CA ASN A 92 0.92 9.27 11.11
C ASN A 92 -0.30 8.41 10.76
N LYS A 93 -1.50 8.99 10.76
CA LYS A 93 -2.75 8.34 10.40
C LYS A 93 -3.46 9.06 9.27
N VAL A 94 -3.86 8.31 8.25
CA VAL A 94 -4.76 8.78 7.18
C VAL A 94 -6.10 9.19 7.79
N GLN A 95 -6.52 10.42 7.53
CA GLN A 95 -7.84 10.93 7.90
C GLN A 95 -8.88 10.48 6.87
N ASP A 96 -10.14 10.35 7.29
CA ASP A 96 -11.22 9.86 6.42
C ASP A 96 -10.86 8.55 5.71
N PHE A 97 -10.15 7.65 6.40
CA PHE A 97 -9.54 6.44 5.83
C PHE A 97 -10.51 5.64 4.95
N GLU A 98 -11.76 5.45 5.40
CA GLU A 98 -12.79 4.73 4.66
C GLU A 98 -13.12 5.38 3.31
N LYS A 99 -13.12 6.72 3.20
CA LYS A 99 -13.37 7.43 1.94
C LYS A 99 -12.21 7.26 0.95
N HIS A 100 -10.99 7.17 1.48
CA HIS A 100 -9.79 6.96 0.68
C HIS A 100 -9.46 5.48 0.44
N PHE A 101 -10.16 4.56 1.11
CA PHE A 101 -9.89 3.15 0.98
C PHE A 101 -10.21 2.65 -0.43
N TRP A 102 -9.30 1.88 -0.99
CA TRP A 102 -9.48 1.11 -2.22
C TRP A 102 -9.34 -0.37 -1.87
N ASP A 103 -10.41 -1.13 -2.13
CA ASP A 103 -10.41 -2.58 -1.98
C ASP A 103 -10.06 -3.23 -3.32
N PRO A 104 -8.90 -3.89 -3.44
CA PRO A 104 -8.52 -4.55 -4.68
C PRO A 104 -9.48 -5.67 -5.11
N GLN A 105 -10.41 -6.11 -4.25
CA GLN A 105 -11.41 -7.12 -4.60
C GLN A 105 -12.67 -6.54 -5.25
N GLU A 106 -12.94 -5.24 -5.12
CA GLU A 106 -14.12 -4.64 -5.74
C GLU A 106 -13.93 -4.42 -7.24
N ASP A 107 -12.69 -4.25 -7.70
CA ASP A 107 -12.37 -4.08 -9.13
C ASP A 107 -12.53 -5.38 -9.96
N PHE A 108 -12.75 -6.52 -9.32
CA PHE A 108 -12.96 -7.83 -9.99
C PHE A 108 -14.38 -8.40 -9.78
N ARG A 109 -15.34 -7.58 -9.33
CA ARG A 109 -16.76 -7.97 -9.23
C ARG A 109 -17.57 -7.62 -10.47
#